data_AF-A0A6H1WV38-F1
#
_entry.id   AF-A0A6H1WV38-F1
#
_cell.length_a   1.000
_cell.length_b   1.000
_cell.length_c   1.000
_cell.angle_alpha   90.00
_cell.angle_beta   90.00
_cell.angle_gamma   90.00
#
_symmetry.space_group_name_H-M   'P 1'
#
loop_
_entity.id
_entity.type
_entity.pdbx_description
1 polymer ?
#
loop_
_entity_poly.entity_id
_entity_poly.type
_entity_poly.pdbx_seq_one_letter_code
_entity_poly.pdbx_strand_id
1 'polypeptide(L)'
;MVTEKDEPVFPIGVAAKILGVNPRTLKIYEQEGLVKPVKKGNKRYFSYNDIEWLKCLRSFIHEEGISLAGIKKLLELTPCWDIKNCPEEVRKNCTAYRDRTRPCWQLINSACKKMEKCETCEIYLRDKAHLLRKDPSR
;
A
#
# COMPACT_ATOMS: atom_id res chain seq x y z
N MET A 1 -2.16 7.44 16.03
CA MET A 1 -2.17 6.59 17.25
C MET A 1 -2.16 5.16 16.77
N VAL A 2 -1.19 4.35 17.18
CA VAL A 2 -1.11 2.92 16.84
C VAL A 2 -2.16 2.21 17.69
N THR A 3 -3.09 1.49 17.08
CA THR A 3 -4.12 0.73 17.81
C THR A 3 -3.57 -0.63 18.24
N GLU A 4 -4.18 -1.29 19.22
CA GLU A 4 -3.81 -2.68 19.59
C GLU A 4 -3.85 -3.63 18.38
N LYS A 5 -4.71 -3.34 17.40
CA LYS A 5 -4.84 -4.13 16.16
C LYS A 5 -3.66 -3.97 15.19
N ASP A 6 -2.85 -2.93 15.37
CA ASP A 6 -1.64 -2.68 14.57
C ASP A 6 -0.40 -3.37 15.18
N GLU A 7 -0.52 -3.96 16.37
CA GLU A 7 0.61 -4.65 16.99
C GLU A 7 0.98 -5.94 16.22
N PRO A 8 2.22 -6.09 15.74
CA PRO A 8 2.65 -7.23 14.92
C PRO A 8 2.95 -8.45 15.80
N VAL A 9 1.91 -9.23 16.10
CA VAL A 9 1.97 -10.39 17.01
C VAL A 9 1.94 -11.74 16.29
N PHE A 10 1.50 -11.82 15.04
CA PHE A 10 1.35 -13.10 14.32
C PHE A 10 2.58 -13.43 13.46
N PRO A 11 3.37 -14.48 13.78
CA PRO A 11 4.41 -14.94 12.87
C PRO A 11 3.82 -15.42 11.54
N ILE A 12 4.59 -15.33 10.45
CA ILE A 12 4.12 -15.70 9.09
C ILE A 12 3.42 -17.07 8.99
N GLY A 13 3.87 -18.08 9.75
CA GLY A 13 3.22 -19.40 9.75
C GLY A 13 1.81 -19.37 10.37
N VAL A 14 1.62 -18.61 11.43
CA VAL A 14 0.31 -18.41 12.08
C VAL A 14 -0.60 -17.59 11.17
N ALA A 15 -0.10 -16.50 10.61
CA ALA A 15 -0.83 -15.67 9.65
C ALA A 15 -1.31 -16.51 8.44
N ALA A 16 -0.42 -17.34 7.89
CA ALA A 16 -0.74 -18.23 6.77
C ALA A 16 -1.84 -19.25 7.12
N LYS A 17 -1.80 -19.81 8.33
CA LYS A 17 -2.83 -20.73 8.83
C LYS A 17 -4.19 -20.03 8.98
N ILE A 18 -4.22 -18.82 9.55
CA ILE A 18 -5.46 -18.03 9.72
C ILE A 18 -6.10 -17.73 8.35
N LEU A 19 -5.28 -17.39 7.35
CA LEU A 19 -5.73 -17.02 6.01
C LEU A 19 -6.00 -18.22 5.09
N GLY A 20 -5.67 -19.44 5.53
CA GLY A 20 -5.78 -20.66 4.73
C GLY A 20 -4.88 -20.64 3.49
N VAL A 21 -3.64 -20.14 3.62
CA VAL A 21 -2.69 -20.02 2.50
C VAL A 21 -1.32 -20.63 2.81
N ASN A 22 -0.53 -20.85 1.76
CA ASN A 22 0.89 -21.16 1.93
C ASN A 22 1.67 -19.89 2.36
N PRO A 23 2.64 -19.97 3.30
CA PRO A 23 3.51 -18.85 3.66
C PRO A 23 4.22 -18.18 2.47
N ARG A 24 4.46 -18.92 1.37
CA ARG A 24 5.00 -18.38 0.11
C ARG A 24 4.07 -17.33 -0.49
N THR A 25 2.76 -17.52 -0.43
CA THR A 25 1.77 -16.55 -0.92
C THR A 25 1.88 -15.22 -0.17
N LEU A 26 2.06 -15.25 1.15
CA LEU A 26 2.28 -14.02 1.94
C LEU A 26 3.58 -13.31 1.57
N LYS A 27 4.64 -14.06 1.24
CA LYS A 27 5.90 -13.47 0.73
C LYS A 27 5.71 -12.82 -0.64
N ILE A 28 4.89 -13.42 -1.53
CA ILE A 28 4.56 -12.81 -2.82
C ILE A 28 3.81 -11.49 -2.60
N TYR A 29 2.80 -11.46 -1.72
CA TYR A 29 2.09 -10.22 -1.41
C TYR A 29 3.00 -9.15 -0.79
N GLU A 30 3.97 -9.53 0.07
CA GLU A 30 5.00 -8.61 0.56
C GLU A 30 5.89 -8.09 -0.58
N GLN A 31 6.34 -8.97 -1.48
CA GLN A 31 7.20 -8.61 -2.61
C GLN A 31 6.50 -7.64 -3.57
N GLU A 32 5.22 -7.85 -3.82
CA GLU A 32 4.37 -6.98 -4.63
C GLU A 32 3.97 -5.67 -3.93
N GLY A 33 4.40 -5.49 -2.67
CA GLY A 33 4.14 -4.28 -1.90
C GLY A 33 2.73 -4.15 -1.34
N LEU A 34 1.93 -5.22 -1.41
CA LEU A 34 0.53 -5.23 -0.97
C LEU A 34 0.40 -5.33 0.54
N VAL A 35 1.39 -5.88 1.23
CA VAL A 35 1.45 -5.92 2.70
C VAL A 35 2.88 -5.64 3.16
N LYS A 36 3.04 -5.01 4.33
CA LYS A 36 4.35 -4.66 4.89
C LYS A 36 4.47 -5.20 6.32
N PRO A 37 4.74 -6.51 6.50
CA PRO A 37 4.91 -7.07 7.82
C PRO A 37 6.13 -6.48 8.52
N VAL A 38 6.08 -6.42 9.84
CA VAL A 38 7.22 -6.02 10.67
C VAL A 38 8.25 -7.14 10.71
N LYS A 39 9.52 -6.80 10.47
CA LYS A 39 10.64 -7.75 10.55
C LYS A 39 11.29 -7.65 11.92
N LYS A 40 11.33 -8.78 12.63
CA LYS A 40 12.11 -8.96 13.87
C LYS A 40 13.20 -10.00 13.55
N GLY A 41 14.38 -9.53 13.18
CA GLY A 41 15.42 -10.35 12.55
C GLY A 41 14.96 -10.92 11.20
N ASN A 42 15.13 -12.22 10.97
CA ASN A 42 14.66 -12.90 9.75
C ASN A 42 13.17 -13.27 9.76
N LYS A 43 12.48 -13.08 10.90
CA LYS A 43 11.06 -13.44 11.06
C LYS A 43 10.16 -12.27 10.70
N ARG A 44 9.04 -12.58 10.04
CA ARG A 44 7.99 -11.63 9.68
C ARG A 44 6.82 -11.79 10.64
N TYR A 45 6.35 -10.67 11.14
CA TYR A 45 5.21 -10.57 12.02
C TYR A 45 4.14 -9.69 11.38
N PHE A 46 2.90 -10.15 11.47
CA PHE A 46 1.71 -9.52 10.94
C PHE A 46 0.85 -9.07 12.12
N SER A 47 0.24 -7.91 11.97
CA SER A 47 -0.77 -7.38 12.88
C SER A 47 -2.14 -7.96 12.57
N TYR A 48 -3.13 -7.70 13.42
CA TYR A 48 -4.51 -8.06 13.13
C TYR A 48 -5.03 -7.32 11.89
N ASN A 49 -4.70 -6.03 11.75
CA ASN A 49 -5.08 -5.24 10.57
C ASN A 49 -4.44 -5.79 9.28
N ASP A 50 -3.22 -6.31 9.33
CA ASP A 50 -2.62 -7.01 8.18
C ASP A 50 -3.44 -8.25 7.78
N ILE A 51 -3.94 -9.02 8.75
CA ILE A 51 -4.77 -10.20 8.49
C ILE A 51 -6.08 -9.82 7.83
N GLU A 52 -6.79 -8.81 8.37
CA GLU A 52 -8.05 -8.35 7.81
C GLU A 52 -7.87 -7.78 6.40
N TRP A 53 -6.81 -6.99 6.19
CA TRP A 53 -6.43 -6.52 4.87
C TRP A 53 -6.17 -7.67 3.89
N LEU A 54 -5.44 -8.70 4.32
CA LEU A 54 -5.13 -9.87 3.49
C LEU A 54 -6.37 -10.73 3.17
N LYS A 55 -7.37 -10.76 4.05
CA LYS A 55 -8.67 -11.38 3.75
C LYS A 55 -9.39 -10.62 2.64
N CYS A 56 -9.47 -9.29 2.75
CA CYS A 56 -10.07 -8.41 1.75
C CYS A 56 -9.34 -8.50 0.39
N LEU A 57 -8.01 -8.49 0.42
CA LEU A 57 -7.20 -8.71 -0.77
C LEU A 57 -7.55 -10.03 -1.48
N ARG A 58 -7.78 -11.10 -0.70
CA ARG A 58 -8.12 -12.42 -1.23
C ARG A 58 -9.52 -12.47 -1.82
N SER A 59 -10.52 -11.79 -1.22
CA SER A 59 -11.86 -11.72 -1.82
C SER A 59 -11.82 -10.99 -3.17
N PHE A 60 -11.08 -9.88 -3.27
CA PHE A 60 -10.89 -9.20 -4.57
C PHE A 60 -10.29 -10.14 -5.64
N ILE A 61 -9.31 -10.96 -5.27
CA ILE A 61 -8.64 -11.85 -6.23
C ILE A 61 -9.54 -13.03 -6.62
N HIS A 62 -10.19 -13.67 -5.65
CA HIS A 62 -10.83 -14.96 -5.86
C HIS A 62 -12.33 -14.87 -6.11
N GLU A 63 -13.00 -13.87 -5.54
CA GLU A 63 -14.45 -13.69 -5.66
C GLU A 63 -14.78 -12.67 -6.76
N GLU A 64 -14.06 -11.55 -6.81
CA GLU A 64 -14.28 -10.50 -7.81
C GLU A 64 -13.43 -10.66 -9.08
N GLY A 65 -12.48 -11.61 -9.09
CA GLY A 65 -11.64 -11.91 -10.24
C GLY A 65 -10.63 -10.80 -10.59
N ILE A 66 -10.33 -9.89 -9.67
CA ILE A 66 -9.38 -8.80 -9.90
C ILE A 66 -7.96 -9.34 -9.81
N SER A 67 -7.19 -9.16 -10.89
CA SER A 67 -5.78 -9.57 -10.89
C SER A 67 -4.95 -8.78 -9.87
N LEU A 68 -3.88 -9.41 -9.39
CA LEU A 68 -2.93 -8.77 -8.46
C LEU A 68 -2.36 -7.46 -9.01
N ALA A 69 -2.05 -7.43 -10.32
CA ALA A 69 -1.60 -6.23 -11.02
C ALA A 69 -2.68 -5.14 -11.06
N GLY A 70 -3.95 -5.52 -11.24
CA GLY A 70 -5.10 -4.62 -11.18
C GLY A 70 -5.25 -3.99 -9.80
N ILE A 71 -5.22 -4.78 -8.73
CA ILE A 71 -5.31 -4.28 -7.35
C ILE A 71 -4.18 -3.30 -7.06
N LYS A 72 -2.95 -3.66 -7.41
CA LYS A 72 -1.79 -2.79 -7.26
C LYS A 72 -1.98 -1.46 -7.99
N LYS A 73 -2.50 -1.50 -9.21
CA LYS A 73 -2.75 -0.29 -9.99
C LYS A 73 -3.82 0.60 -9.37
N LEU A 74 -4.89 0.01 -8.85
CA LEU A 74 -5.93 0.73 -8.11
C LEU A 74 -5.36 1.40 -6.85
N LEU A 75 -4.52 0.68 -6.10
CA LEU A 75 -3.85 1.20 -4.92
C LEU A 75 -2.94 2.40 -5.26
N GLU A 76 -2.15 2.32 -6.34
CA GLU A 76 -1.33 3.45 -6.81
C GLU A 76 -2.17 4.69 -7.18
N LEU A 77 -3.37 4.49 -7.71
CA LEU A 77 -4.28 5.58 -8.11
C LEU A 77 -5.13 6.09 -6.95
N THR A 78 -4.98 5.52 -5.74
CA THR A 78 -5.82 5.88 -4.60
C THR A 78 -5.59 7.35 -4.23
N PRO A 79 -6.65 8.16 -4.21
CA PRO A 79 -6.54 9.59 -3.99
C PRO A 79 -6.14 9.93 -2.55
N CYS A 80 -4.99 10.58 -2.38
CA CYS A 80 -4.49 10.94 -1.05
C CYS A 80 -5.38 11.94 -0.31
N TRP A 81 -6.09 12.82 -1.04
CA TRP A 81 -6.99 13.81 -0.44
C TRP A 81 -8.21 13.18 0.21
N ASP A 82 -8.63 12.01 -0.27
CA ASP A 82 -9.75 11.29 0.30
C ASP A 82 -9.32 10.62 1.61
N ILE A 83 -8.20 9.89 1.57
CA ILE A 83 -7.61 9.24 2.76
C ILE A 83 -7.25 10.27 3.84
N LYS A 84 -6.64 11.39 3.46
CA LYS A 84 -6.20 12.44 4.40
C LYS A 84 -7.31 13.42 4.78
N ASN A 85 -8.54 13.24 4.29
CA ASN A 85 -9.65 14.18 4.48
C ASN A 85 -9.24 15.64 4.22
N CYS A 86 -8.59 15.89 3.07
CA CYS A 86 -8.14 17.23 2.72
C CYS A 86 -9.35 18.16 2.49
N PRO A 87 -9.34 19.38 3.08
CA PRO A 87 -10.39 20.36 2.84
C PRO A 87 -10.56 20.67 1.36
N GLU A 88 -11.78 21.04 0.97
CA GLU A 88 -12.13 21.32 -0.43
C GLU A 88 -11.18 22.33 -1.09
N GLU A 89 -10.81 23.38 -0.35
CA GLU A 89 -9.89 24.42 -0.82
C GLU A 89 -8.47 23.92 -1.12
N VAL A 90 -8.03 22.87 -0.42
CA VAL A 90 -6.76 22.21 -0.69
C VAL A 90 -6.91 21.26 -1.88
N ARG A 91 -8.02 20.50 -1.92
CA ARG A 91 -8.30 19.50 -2.94
C ARG A 91 -8.44 20.12 -4.35
N LYS A 92 -9.14 21.26 -4.49
CA LYS A 92 -9.31 21.99 -5.76
C LYS A 92 -7.99 22.36 -6.44
N ASN A 93 -6.93 22.53 -5.64
CA ASN A 93 -5.59 22.91 -6.09
C ASN A 93 -4.64 21.71 -6.25
N CYS A 94 -5.09 20.48 -6.01
CA CYS A 94 -4.29 19.28 -6.18
C CYS A 94 -4.35 18.79 -7.63
N THR A 95 -3.19 18.58 -8.26
CA THR A 95 -3.10 18.04 -9.64
C THR A 95 -3.74 16.67 -9.76
N ALA A 96 -3.48 15.80 -8.78
CA ALA A 96 -4.06 14.46 -8.75
C ALA A 96 -5.58 14.48 -8.55
N TYR A 97 -6.15 15.52 -7.92
CA TYR A 97 -7.61 15.66 -7.85
C TYR A 97 -8.24 15.91 -9.22
N ARG A 98 -7.55 16.65 -10.09
CA ARG A 98 -7.99 16.97 -11.46
C ARG A 98 -7.67 15.85 -12.44
N ASP A 99 -6.55 15.17 -12.27
CA ASP A 99 -6.11 14.05 -13.12
C ASP A 99 -5.94 12.77 -12.29
N ARG A 100 -6.88 11.85 -12.45
CA ARG A 100 -6.90 10.53 -11.79
C ARG A 100 -6.35 9.41 -12.66
N THR A 101 -5.84 9.72 -13.84
CA THR A 101 -5.31 8.70 -14.77
C THR A 101 -3.90 8.26 -14.40
N ARG A 102 -3.22 9.07 -13.59
CA ARG A 102 -1.85 8.82 -13.13
C ARG A 102 -1.74 9.05 -11.63
N PRO A 103 -0.84 8.34 -10.96
CA PRO A 103 -0.57 8.60 -9.55
C PRO A 103 -0.01 9.99 -9.31
N CYS A 104 -0.23 10.53 -8.10
CA CYS A 104 0.09 11.92 -7.77
C CYS A 104 1.58 12.29 -7.95
N TRP A 105 2.50 11.33 -7.84
CA TRP A 105 3.94 11.54 -8.02
C TRP A 105 4.39 11.62 -9.48
N GLN A 106 3.56 11.20 -10.44
CA GLN A 106 3.83 11.33 -11.87
C GLN A 106 3.36 12.69 -12.43
N LEU A 107 2.62 13.47 -11.65
CA LEU A 107 1.97 14.72 -12.06
C LEU A 107 2.79 15.98 -11.67
N ILE A 108 4.13 15.93 -11.78
CA ILE A 108 5.04 16.97 -11.28
C ILE A 108 4.73 18.36 -11.88
N ASN A 109 4.23 19.27 -11.02
CA ASN A 109 4.72 20.65 -10.77
C ASN A 109 3.81 21.45 -9.79
N SER A 110 2.81 20.82 -9.15
CA SER A 110 2.00 21.47 -8.09
C SER A 110 1.39 20.49 -7.09
N ALA A 111 2.07 19.36 -6.86
CA ALA A 111 1.59 18.33 -5.94
C ALA A 111 1.83 18.74 -4.47
N CYS A 112 0.80 19.34 -3.87
CA CYS A 112 0.58 19.61 -2.44
C CYS A 112 1.31 20.84 -1.85
N LYS A 113 0.62 21.99 -1.77
CA LYS A 113 1.08 23.19 -1.03
C LYS A 113 1.30 22.96 0.48
N LYS A 114 0.83 21.85 1.06
CA LYS A 114 0.93 21.54 2.50
C LYS A 114 2.17 20.73 2.88
N MET A 115 2.94 20.19 1.93
CA MET A 115 4.19 19.46 2.19
C MET A 115 5.24 19.95 1.21
N GLU A 116 6.32 20.56 1.73
CA GLU A 116 7.34 21.26 0.92
C GLU A 116 8.02 20.35 -0.13
N LYS A 117 8.02 19.02 0.04
CA LYS A 117 8.59 18.06 -0.92
C LYS A 117 7.81 16.74 -0.92
N CYS A 118 7.56 16.18 -2.11
CA CYS A 118 7.01 14.82 -2.25
C CYS A 118 7.87 13.76 -1.54
N GLU A 119 9.17 14.05 -1.34
CA GLU A 119 10.15 13.22 -0.64
C GLU A 119 9.76 12.82 0.79
N THR A 120 8.85 13.56 1.44
CA THR A 120 8.36 13.24 2.80
C THR A 120 6.95 12.66 2.81
N CYS A 121 6.29 12.53 1.65
CA CYS A 121 4.93 11.99 1.55
C CYS A 121 4.94 10.47 1.71
N GLU A 122 4.21 9.94 2.69
CA GLU A 122 4.15 8.48 2.94
C GLU A 122 3.69 7.67 1.73
N ILE A 123 2.84 8.22 0.87
CA ILE A 123 2.39 7.58 -0.39
C ILE A 123 3.55 7.55 -1.39
N TYR A 124 4.24 8.68 -1.58
CA TYR A 124 5.44 8.74 -2.41
C TYR A 124 6.56 7.84 -1.89
N LEU A 125 6.81 7.82 -0.59
CA LEU A 125 7.81 6.97 0.05
C LEU A 125 7.46 5.48 -0.06
N ARG A 126 6.17 5.13 0.02
CA ARG A 126 5.66 3.78 -0.20
C ARG A 126 5.98 3.29 -1.61
N ASP A 127 5.83 4.14 -2.62
CA ASP A 127 6.04 3.78 -4.03
C ASP A 127 7.46 4.04 -4.54
N LYS A 128 8.23 4.96 -3.93
CA LYS A 128 9.68 5.12 -4.21
C LYS A 128 10.44 3.84 -3.91
N ALA A 129 10.08 3.14 -2.83
CA ALA A 129 10.63 1.81 -2.53
C ALA A 129 10.25 0.75 -3.58
N HIS A 130 9.15 0.95 -4.30
CA HIS A 130 8.70 0.10 -5.40
C HIS A 130 9.42 0.46 -6.73
N LEU A 131 9.68 1.75 -6.97
CA LEU A 131 10.41 2.26 -8.14
C LEU A 131 11.91 1.93 -8.10
N LEU A 132 12.54 2.01 -6.92
CA LEU A 132 13.96 1.70 -6.71
C LEU A 132 14.27 0.20 -6.62
N ARG A 133 13.24 -0.66 -6.65
CA ARG A 133 13.37 -2.13 -6.75
C ARG A 133 13.22 -2.63 -8.18
N LYS A 134 13.03 -1.76 -9.18
CA LYS A 134 13.15 -2.19 -10.57
C LYS A 134 14.58 -2.69 -10.78
N ASP A 135 14.63 -3.99 -11.06
CA ASP A 135 15.77 -4.83 -11.38
C ASP A 135 16.89 -4.07 -12.13
N PRO A 136 18.17 -4.16 -11.70
CA PRO A 136 19.33 -3.66 -12.46
C PRO A 136 19.59 -4.40 -13.79
N SER A 137 18.66 -5.25 -14.23
CA SER A 137 18.78 -6.13 -15.40
C SER A 137 17.88 -5.74 -16.60
N ARG A 138 17.57 -4.45 -16.79
CA ARG A 138 16.94 -3.99 -18.04
C ARG A 138 17.49 -2.65 -18.52
#